data_AF-A0AAW3DBV0-F1
#
_entry.id   AF-A0AAW3DBV0-F1
#
_cell.length_a   1.000
_cell.length_b   1.000
_cell.length_c   1.000
_cell.angle_alpha   90.00
_cell.angle_beta   90.00
_cell.angle_gamma   90.00
#
_symmetry.space_group_name_H-M   'P 1'
#
loop_
_entity.id
_entity.type
_entity.pdbx_description
1 polymer ?
#
loop_
_entity_poly.entity_id
_entity_poly.type
_entity_poly.pdbx_seq_one_letter_code
_entity_poly.pdbx_strand_id
1 'polypeptide(L)'
;MIDFLAKNQNWAKVAPWAGILFTVLLFANFSVYDPHFWGLINIPMYLFHQTEEHYVPGGFKDFMNRTVMGLPQGQEKLTDIKIFWINILMVWLAFAVFGTLSFINLGFGLLIIIFSIINCLTHIAEGIKRKSWNPGLVMASLQFVISIFAAYYVTVHGLDYPIAWWIGTIIFSIFAHILLFKLVMTKD
;
A
#
# COMPACT_ATOMS: atom_id res chain seq x y z
N MET A 1 19.30 -7.01 13.94
CA MET A 1 18.36 -7.60 12.96
C MET A 1 17.59 -6.51 12.21
N ILE A 2 16.90 -5.60 12.91
CA ILE A 2 16.18 -4.48 12.29
C ILE A 2 17.10 -3.63 11.40
N ASP A 3 18.28 -3.25 11.88
CA ASP A 3 19.23 -2.45 11.07
C ASP A 3 19.63 -3.14 9.77
N PHE A 4 19.78 -4.47 9.78
CA PHE A 4 20.10 -5.24 8.58
C PHE A 4 18.94 -5.24 7.58
N LEU A 5 17.71 -5.43 8.07
CA LEU A 5 16.50 -5.43 7.24
C LEU A 5 16.23 -4.05 6.66
N ALA A 6 16.42 -2.99 7.44
CA ALA A 6 16.22 -1.62 7.01
C ALA A 6 17.29 -1.17 6.02
N LYS A 7 18.57 -1.46 6.29
CA LYS A 7 19.70 -1.05 5.45
C LYS A 7 19.50 -1.47 4.00
N ASN A 8 19.60 -0.51 3.08
CA ASN A 8 19.40 -0.70 1.65
C ASN A 8 18.07 -1.41 1.32
N GLN A 9 17.07 -1.27 2.21
CA GLN A 9 15.74 -1.84 2.08
C GLN A 9 15.75 -3.36 1.84
N ASN A 10 16.66 -4.09 2.51
CA ASN A 10 16.74 -5.56 2.39
C ASN A 10 15.41 -6.28 2.66
N TRP A 11 14.54 -5.70 3.51
CA TRP A 11 13.18 -6.20 3.75
C TRP A 11 12.35 -6.33 2.47
N ALA A 12 12.53 -5.43 1.49
CA ALA A 12 11.74 -5.39 0.26
C ALA A 12 12.00 -6.60 -0.66
N LYS A 13 13.13 -7.29 -0.49
CA LYS A 13 13.44 -8.53 -1.23
C LYS A 13 12.45 -9.67 -0.93
N VAL A 14 11.77 -9.60 0.22
CA VAL A 14 10.74 -10.57 0.60
C VAL A 14 9.39 -10.27 -0.06
N ALA A 15 9.14 -9.00 -0.41
CA ALA A 15 7.86 -8.55 -0.97
C ALA A 15 7.40 -9.33 -2.22
N PRO A 16 8.22 -9.60 -3.26
CA PRO A 16 7.73 -10.35 -4.43
C PRO A 16 7.38 -11.79 -4.10
N TRP A 17 8.15 -12.44 -3.23
CA TRP A 17 7.89 -13.82 -2.80
C TRP A 17 6.62 -13.92 -1.95
N ALA A 18 6.43 -12.96 -1.04
CA ALA A 18 5.20 -12.83 -0.28
C ALA A 18 4.01 -12.55 -1.21
N GLY A 19 4.18 -11.66 -2.21
CA GLY A 19 3.15 -11.36 -3.20
C GLY A 19 2.69 -12.60 -3.98
N ILE A 20 3.64 -13.43 -4.43
CA ILE A 20 3.35 -14.72 -5.07
C ILE A 20 2.61 -15.64 -4.11
N LEU A 21 3.12 -15.82 -2.88
CA LEU A 21 2.50 -16.68 -1.88
C LEU A 21 1.05 -16.26 -1.59
N PHE A 22 0.81 -14.99 -1.30
CA PHE A 22 -0.53 -14.48 -1.02
C PHE A 22 -1.45 -14.54 -2.24
N THR A 23 -0.92 -14.38 -3.46
CA THR A 23 -1.70 -14.62 -4.69
C THR A 23 -2.15 -16.08 -4.77
N VAL A 24 -1.23 -17.04 -4.58
CA VAL A 24 -1.56 -18.48 -4.59
C VAL A 24 -2.58 -18.81 -3.51
N LEU A 25 -2.38 -18.32 -2.29
CA LEU A 25 -3.32 -18.54 -1.19
C LEU A 25 -4.71 -17.95 -1.49
N LEU A 26 -4.77 -16.76 -2.09
CA LEU A 26 -6.03 -16.12 -2.45
C LEU A 26 -6.82 -16.98 -3.44
N PHE A 27 -6.19 -17.42 -4.54
CA PHE A 27 -6.84 -18.27 -5.54
C PHE A 27 -7.13 -19.70 -5.04
N ALA A 28 -6.34 -20.22 -4.10
CA ALA A 28 -6.56 -21.55 -3.54
C ALA A 28 -7.75 -21.60 -2.55
N ASN A 29 -8.06 -20.49 -1.87
CA ASN A 29 -9.06 -20.46 -0.80
C ASN A 29 -10.35 -19.72 -1.19
N PHE A 30 -10.32 -18.86 -2.20
CA PHE A 30 -11.48 -18.04 -2.57
C PHE A 30 -11.75 -18.11 -4.08
N SER A 31 -13.02 -18.23 -4.42
CA SER A 31 -13.49 -18.03 -5.80
C SER A 31 -13.53 -16.54 -6.12
N VAL A 32 -13.36 -16.17 -7.39
CA VAL A 32 -13.53 -14.78 -7.86
C VAL A 32 -14.95 -14.24 -7.67
N TYR A 33 -15.92 -15.12 -7.36
CA TYR A 33 -17.29 -14.75 -6.99
C TYR A 33 -17.50 -14.54 -5.49
N ASP A 34 -16.47 -14.82 -4.67
CA ASP A 34 -16.51 -14.55 -3.23
C ASP A 34 -16.09 -13.10 -2.96
N PRO A 35 -16.89 -12.29 -2.25
CA PRO A 35 -16.50 -10.94 -1.87
C PRO A 35 -15.17 -10.86 -1.09
N HIS A 36 -14.79 -11.89 -0.34
CA HIS A 36 -13.49 -11.94 0.36
C HIS A 36 -12.30 -11.95 -0.60
N PHE A 37 -12.45 -12.57 -1.79
CA PHE A 37 -11.42 -12.52 -2.82
C PHE A 37 -11.06 -11.07 -3.15
N TRP A 38 -12.08 -10.24 -3.38
CA TRP A 38 -11.92 -8.82 -3.71
C TRP A 38 -11.55 -7.96 -2.51
N GLY A 39 -11.99 -8.31 -1.30
CA GLY A 39 -11.54 -7.66 -0.07
C GLY A 39 -10.03 -7.83 0.17
N LEU A 40 -9.47 -8.99 -0.20
CA LEU A 40 -8.09 -9.37 0.10
C LEU A 40 -7.12 -9.21 -1.07
N ILE A 41 -7.60 -9.03 -2.32
CA ILE A 41 -6.73 -8.89 -3.52
C ILE A 41 -5.70 -7.77 -3.41
N ASN A 42 -6.00 -6.73 -2.61
CA ASN A 42 -5.08 -5.63 -2.41
C ASN A 42 -3.82 -6.02 -1.62
N ILE A 43 -3.84 -7.12 -0.84
CA ILE A 43 -2.66 -7.60 -0.12
C ILE A 43 -1.53 -8.00 -1.09
N PRO A 44 -1.72 -8.97 -2.01
CA PRO A 44 -0.68 -9.32 -2.98
C PRO A 44 -0.35 -8.16 -3.92
N MET A 45 -1.33 -7.37 -4.34
CA MET A 45 -1.08 -6.21 -5.22
C MET A 45 -0.15 -5.19 -4.57
N TYR A 46 -0.36 -4.88 -3.29
CA TYR A 46 0.48 -3.93 -2.57
C TYR A 46 1.91 -4.47 -2.37
N LEU A 47 2.09 -5.78 -2.18
CA LEU A 47 3.42 -6.40 -2.10
C LEU A 47 4.18 -6.29 -3.43
N PHE A 48 3.49 -6.45 -4.57
CA PHE A 48 4.08 -6.19 -5.88
C PHE A 48 4.36 -4.70 -6.11
N HIS A 49 3.49 -3.81 -5.63
CA HIS A 49 3.74 -2.36 -5.63
C HIS A 49 5.01 -1.99 -4.84
N GLN A 50 5.16 -2.50 -3.62
CA GLN A 50 6.38 -2.33 -2.81
C GLN A 50 7.63 -2.92 -3.49
N THR A 51 7.46 -3.97 -4.29
CA THR A 51 8.57 -4.53 -5.09
C THR A 51 9.07 -3.51 -6.09
N GLU A 52 8.16 -2.89 -6.87
CA GLU A 52 8.54 -1.83 -7.82
C GLU A 52 9.21 -0.64 -7.12
N GLU A 53 8.64 -0.23 -6.00
CA GLU A 53 9.05 0.96 -5.23
C GLU A 53 10.43 0.80 -4.56
N HIS A 54 10.69 -0.38 -3.98
CA HIS A 54 11.79 -0.59 -3.04
C HIS A 54 12.83 -1.64 -3.45
N TYR A 55 12.52 -2.52 -4.40
CA TYR A 55 13.43 -3.60 -4.79
C TYR A 55 13.81 -3.60 -6.27
N VAL A 56 12.84 -3.77 -7.18
CA VAL A 56 13.10 -3.84 -8.62
C VAL A 56 11.98 -3.10 -9.37
N PRO A 57 12.25 -1.94 -9.99
CA PRO A 57 13.55 -1.28 -10.12
C PRO A 57 14.04 -0.58 -8.83
N GLY A 58 13.17 -0.32 -7.86
CA GLY A 58 13.50 0.41 -6.65
C GLY A 58 13.64 1.92 -6.87
N GLY A 59 14.31 2.59 -5.93
CA GLY A 59 14.69 4.01 -6.07
C GLY A 59 13.71 5.01 -5.44
N PHE A 60 12.65 4.55 -4.78
CA PHE A 60 11.68 5.45 -4.14
C PHE A 60 12.29 6.42 -3.13
N LYS A 61 13.25 5.95 -2.32
CA LYS A 61 13.94 6.81 -1.34
C LYS A 61 14.60 8.01 -2.02
N ASP A 62 15.31 7.77 -3.10
CA ASP A 62 16.04 8.82 -3.83
C ASP A 62 15.07 9.73 -4.56
N PHE A 63 14.03 9.18 -5.19
CA PHE A 63 12.96 9.96 -5.80
C PHE A 63 12.31 10.91 -4.78
N MET A 64 11.96 10.40 -3.60
CA MET A 64 11.34 11.23 -2.56
C MET A 64 12.28 12.30 -2.03
N ASN A 65 13.52 11.95 -1.66
CA ASN A 65 14.45 12.92 -1.09
C ASN A 65 14.93 13.96 -2.13
N ARG A 66 15.24 13.55 -3.36
CA ARG A 66 15.86 14.41 -4.38
C ARG A 66 14.82 15.12 -5.24
N THR A 67 13.81 14.40 -5.70
CA THR A 67 12.84 14.93 -6.68
C THR A 67 11.62 15.54 -6.02
N VAL A 68 11.06 14.89 -4.99
CA VAL A 68 9.87 15.39 -4.29
C VAL A 68 10.21 16.48 -3.28
N MET A 69 11.20 16.22 -2.41
CA MET A 69 11.59 17.15 -1.35
C MET A 69 12.70 18.14 -1.73
N GLY A 70 13.38 17.93 -2.87
CA GLY A 70 14.41 18.84 -3.36
C GLY A 70 15.64 18.94 -2.44
N LEU A 71 15.94 17.89 -1.67
CA LEU A 71 17.04 17.91 -0.71
C LEU A 71 18.41 17.79 -1.41
N PRO A 72 19.43 18.55 -0.98
CA PRO A 72 20.79 18.41 -1.47
C PRO A 72 21.33 16.98 -1.31
N GLN A 73 22.29 16.61 -2.15
CA GLN A 73 23.00 15.34 -2.04
C GLN A 73 23.62 15.19 -0.64
N GLY A 74 23.44 14.02 -0.01
CA GLY A 74 23.91 13.75 1.35
C GLY A 74 22.92 14.14 2.46
N GLN A 75 21.83 14.84 2.15
CA GLN A 75 20.71 15.02 3.09
C GLN A 75 19.59 14.03 2.80
N GLU A 76 19.05 13.40 3.84
CA GLU A 76 17.89 12.52 3.75
C GLU A 76 16.90 12.89 4.84
N LYS A 77 15.62 13.07 4.47
CA LYS A 77 14.51 13.11 5.44
C LYS A 77 13.85 11.75 5.53
N LEU A 78 13.65 11.12 4.37
CA LEU A 78 13.16 9.77 4.27
C LEU A 78 14.38 8.82 4.30
N THR A 79 14.66 8.25 5.47
CA THR A 79 15.77 7.32 5.69
C THR A 79 15.32 5.87 5.53
N ASP A 80 16.28 4.96 5.35
CA ASP A 80 16.03 3.52 5.27
C ASP A 80 15.22 2.99 6.47
N ILE A 81 15.51 3.47 7.68
CA ILE A 81 14.82 3.04 8.90
C ILE A 81 13.39 3.57 8.97
N LYS A 82 13.13 4.81 8.50
CA LYS A 82 11.78 5.36 8.40
C LYS A 82 10.95 4.56 7.38
N ILE A 83 11.53 4.29 6.21
CA ILE A 83 10.88 3.46 5.17
C ILE A 83 10.55 2.07 5.70
N PHE A 84 11.48 1.43 6.41
CA PHE A 84 11.27 0.12 7.01
C PHE A 84 10.07 0.13 7.96
N TRP A 85 10.04 1.03 8.95
CA TRP A 85 8.96 1.05 9.94
C TRP A 85 7.61 1.39 9.33
N ILE A 86 7.56 2.32 8.37
CA ILE A 86 6.33 2.65 7.65
C ILE A 86 5.79 1.40 6.97
N ASN A 87 6.59 0.69 6.19
CA ASN A 87 6.11 -0.47 5.44
C ASN A 87 5.75 -1.65 6.35
N ILE A 88 6.57 -1.95 7.37
CA ILE A 88 6.29 -3.08 8.27
C ILE A 88 5.06 -2.83 9.15
N LEU A 89 4.91 -1.64 9.73
CA LEU A 89 3.80 -1.36 10.64
C LEU A 89 2.52 -0.96 9.89
N MET A 90 2.62 -0.01 8.97
CA MET A 90 1.44 0.60 8.34
C MET A 90 0.89 -0.21 7.18
N VAL A 91 1.72 -1.05 6.55
CA VAL A 91 1.28 -1.90 5.45
C VAL A 91 1.18 -3.33 5.94
N TRP A 92 2.28 -3.98 6.32
CA TRP A 92 2.28 -5.42 6.54
C TRP A 92 1.45 -5.81 7.78
N LEU A 93 1.72 -5.19 8.92
CA LEU A 93 0.96 -5.47 10.14
C LEU A 93 -0.49 -5.02 10.01
N ALA A 94 -0.74 -3.81 9.49
CA ALA A 94 -2.10 -3.31 9.31
C ALA A 94 -2.92 -4.20 8.35
N PHE A 95 -2.35 -4.62 7.23
CA PHE A 95 -3.05 -5.47 6.26
C PHE A 95 -3.26 -6.88 6.81
N ALA A 96 -2.32 -7.42 7.60
CA ALA A 96 -2.53 -8.68 8.30
C ALA A 96 -3.69 -8.58 9.32
N VAL A 97 -3.73 -7.51 10.10
CA VAL A 97 -4.80 -7.26 11.09
C VAL A 97 -6.14 -7.06 10.38
N PHE A 98 -6.24 -6.12 9.43
CA PHE A 98 -7.51 -5.84 8.75
C PHE A 98 -7.95 -6.98 7.83
N GLY A 99 -7.02 -7.73 7.24
CA GLY A 99 -7.34 -8.93 6.46
C GLY A 99 -7.85 -10.06 7.34
N THR A 100 -7.37 -10.17 8.58
CA THR A 100 -7.95 -11.10 9.56
C THR A 100 -9.31 -10.62 10.03
N LEU A 101 -9.46 -9.33 10.32
CA LEU A 101 -10.73 -8.75 10.74
C LEU A 101 -11.79 -8.77 9.64
N SER A 102 -11.41 -8.88 8.36
CA SER A 102 -12.39 -8.98 7.27
C SER A 102 -13.26 -10.23 7.35
N PHE A 103 -12.80 -11.28 8.01
CA PHE A 103 -13.61 -12.48 8.31
C PHE A 103 -14.64 -12.27 9.43
N ILE A 104 -14.49 -11.21 10.22
CA ILE A 104 -15.50 -10.77 11.20
C ILE A 104 -16.48 -9.81 10.51
N ASN A 105 -15.96 -8.88 9.71
CA ASN A 105 -16.76 -7.98 8.90
C ASN A 105 -16.01 -7.54 7.65
N LEU A 106 -16.60 -7.76 6.48
CA LEU A 106 -15.97 -7.47 5.19
C LEU A 106 -15.60 -5.99 5.00
N GLY A 107 -16.17 -5.08 5.79
CA GLY A 107 -15.80 -3.67 5.87
C GLY A 107 -14.30 -3.42 6.13
N PHE A 108 -13.63 -4.32 6.84
CA PHE A 108 -12.18 -4.22 7.00
C PHE A 108 -11.42 -4.55 5.71
N GLY A 109 -11.99 -5.37 4.82
CA GLY A 109 -11.48 -5.54 3.45
C GLY A 109 -11.64 -4.25 2.63
N LEU A 110 -12.78 -3.55 2.75
CA LEU A 110 -12.95 -2.22 2.15
C LEU A 110 -11.89 -1.23 2.66
N LEU A 111 -11.56 -1.28 3.96
CA LEU A 111 -10.51 -0.43 4.52
C LEU A 111 -9.17 -0.64 3.81
N ILE A 112 -8.75 -1.89 3.59
CA ILE A 112 -7.52 -2.22 2.83
C ILE A 112 -7.58 -1.64 1.42
N ILE A 113 -8.73 -1.79 0.74
CA ILE A 113 -8.94 -1.29 -0.63
C ILE A 113 -8.81 0.24 -0.67
N ILE A 114 -9.49 0.97 0.22
CA ILE A 114 -9.50 2.44 0.25
C ILE A 114 -8.14 2.99 0.65
N PHE A 115 -7.46 2.36 1.62
CA PHE A 115 -6.10 2.71 1.98
C PHE A 115 -5.17 2.58 0.77
N SER A 116 -5.29 1.49 0.01
CA SER A 116 -4.50 1.23 -1.19
C SER A 116 -4.80 2.24 -2.30
N ILE A 117 -6.07 2.62 -2.50
CA ILE A 117 -6.47 3.63 -3.49
C ILE A 117 -5.78 4.97 -3.20
N ILE A 118 -5.80 5.43 -1.96
CA ILE A 118 -5.16 6.71 -1.59
C ILE A 118 -3.66 6.66 -1.87
N ASN A 119 -3.00 5.53 -1.53
CA ASN A 119 -1.59 5.35 -1.83
C ASN A 119 -1.32 5.34 -3.35
N CYS A 120 -2.12 4.63 -4.14
CA CYS A 120 -1.94 4.61 -5.59
C CYS A 120 -2.10 6.00 -6.21
N LEU A 121 -3.06 6.78 -5.71
CA LEU A 121 -3.30 8.15 -6.15
C LEU A 121 -2.08 9.06 -5.92
N THR A 122 -1.28 8.86 -4.88
CA THR A 122 -0.07 9.68 -4.67
C THR A 122 0.97 9.45 -5.76
N HIS A 123 1.19 8.19 -6.17
CA HIS A 123 2.12 7.86 -7.26
C HIS A 123 1.60 8.35 -8.62
N ILE A 124 0.31 8.14 -8.91
CA ILE A 124 -0.31 8.58 -10.17
C ILE A 124 -0.30 10.11 -10.27
N ALA A 125 -0.70 10.81 -9.22
CA ALA A 125 -0.73 12.28 -9.20
C ALA A 125 0.67 12.86 -9.39
N GLU A 126 1.70 12.30 -8.75
CA GLU A 126 3.08 12.76 -8.92
C GLU A 126 3.62 12.48 -10.32
N GLY A 127 3.28 11.32 -10.91
CA GLY A 127 3.62 10.97 -12.28
C GLY A 127 2.99 11.93 -13.30
N ILE A 128 1.71 12.28 -13.12
CA ILE A 128 1.01 13.27 -13.96
C ILE A 128 1.64 14.66 -13.80
N LYS A 129 1.83 15.11 -12.55
CA LYS A 129 2.37 16.44 -12.22
C LYS A 129 3.76 16.64 -12.83
N ARG A 130 4.60 15.62 -12.78
CA ARG A 130 5.99 15.68 -13.29
C ARG A 130 6.14 15.19 -14.72
N LYS A 131 5.07 14.68 -15.34
CA LYS A 131 5.08 14.06 -16.68
C LYS A 131 6.22 13.05 -16.85
N SER A 132 6.48 12.27 -15.80
CA SER A 132 7.59 11.32 -15.75
C SER A 132 7.23 10.11 -14.88
N TRP A 133 7.90 8.99 -15.15
CA TRP A 133 7.78 7.80 -14.32
C TRP A 133 8.35 8.06 -12.92
N ASN A 134 7.71 7.46 -11.91
CA ASN A 134 8.23 7.39 -10.55
C ASN A 134 8.20 5.93 -10.04
N PRO A 135 9.09 5.56 -9.10
CA PRO A 135 9.07 4.23 -8.50
C PRO A 135 7.70 3.89 -7.90
N GLY A 136 7.10 2.80 -8.37
CA GLY A 136 5.77 2.34 -7.97
C GLY A 136 4.64 2.73 -8.92
N LEU A 137 4.87 3.62 -9.91
CA LEU A 137 3.80 4.13 -10.78
C LEU A 137 3.05 3.04 -11.56
N VAL A 138 3.75 2.03 -12.07
CA VAL A 138 3.13 1.00 -12.92
C VAL A 138 2.20 0.12 -12.09
N MET A 139 2.71 -0.40 -10.99
CA MET A 139 1.96 -1.25 -10.07
C MET A 139 0.86 -0.47 -9.34
N ALA A 140 1.10 0.80 -8.97
CA ALA A 140 0.07 1.67 -8.43
C ALA A 140 -1.09 1.88 -9.42
N SER A 141 -0.78 2.08 -10.70
CA SER A 141 -1.82 2.24 -11.74
C SER A 141 -2.65 0.97 -11.92
N LEU A 142 -2.01 -0.20 -11.96
CA LEU A 142 -2.70 -1.49 -12.05
C LEU A 142 -3.54 -1.77 -10.80
N GLN A 143 -2.95 -1.57 -9.61
CA GLN A 143 -3.63 -1.75 -8.34
C GLN A 143 -4.79 -0.79 -8.17
N PHE A 144 -4.69 0.46 -8.61
CA PHE A 144 -5.77 1.43 -8.57
C PHE A 144 -7.00 0.92 -9.34
N VAL A 145 -6.83 0.49 -10.59
CA VAL A 145 -7.94 -0.01 -11.42
C VAL A 145 -8.61 -1.23 -10.78
N ILE A 146 -7.81 -2.20 -10.33
CA ILE A 146 -8.32 -3.40 -9.65
C ILE A 146 -9.03 -3.02 -8.34
N SER A 147 -8.52 -2.03 -7.61
CA SER A 147 -9.11 -1.57 -6.35
C SER A 147 -10.45 -0.89 -6.53
N ILE A 148 -10.63 -0.11 -7.61
CA ILE A 148 -11.94 0.48 -7.92
C ILE A 148 -12.98 -0.63 -8.15
N PHE A 149 -12.62 -1.65 -8.93
CA PHE A 149 -13.51 -2.79 -9.14
C PHE A 149 -13.75 -3.58 -7.84
N ALA A 150 -12.71 -3.84 -7.05
CA ALA A 150 -12.82 -4.54 -5.78
C ALA A 150 -13.74 -3.80 -4.79
N ALA A 151 -13.60 -2.48 -4.69
CA ALA A 151 -14.44 -1.64 -3.83
C ALA A 151 -15.92 -1.72 -4.25
N TYR A 152 -16.19 -1.63 -5.55
CA TYR A 152 -17.53 -1.83 -6.09
C TYR A 152 -18.07 -3.22 -5.75
N TYR A 153 -17.31 -4.28 -6.02
CA TYR A 153 -17.74 -5.66 -5.83
C TYR A 153 -18.08 -5.96 -4.37
N VAL A 154 -17.18 -5.62 -3.46
CA VAL A 154 -17.38 -5.77 -2.01
C VAL A 154 -18.61 -4.99 -1.52
N THR A 155 -18.82 -3.78 -2.06
CA THR A 155 -19.98 -2.94 -1.72
C THR A 155 -21.30 -3.57 -2.14
N VAL A 156 -21.38 -4.15 -3.33
CA VAL A 156 -22.62 -4.70 -3.86
C VAL A 156 -22.92 -6.10 -3.31
N HIS A 157 -21.87 -6.90 -3.03
CA HIS A 157 -22.04 -8.33 -2.79
C HIS A 157 -21.72 -8.80 -1.36
N GLY A 158 -21.17 -7.96 -0.49
CA GLY A 158 -20.80 -8.44 0.86
C GLY A 158 -20.75 -7.42 1.98
N LEU A 159 -21.04 -6.13 1.75
CA LEU A 159 -21.06 -5.13 2.81
C LEU A 159 -22.45 -4.90 3.41
N ASP A 160 -22.55 -5.10 4.71
CA ASP A 160 -23.62 -4.54 5.53
C ASP A 160 -23.35 -3.05 5.80
N TYR A 161 -24.37 -2.21 5.76
CA TYR A 161 -24.27 -0.75 6.01
C TYR A 161 -23.18 -0.05 5.16
N PRO A 162 -23.22 -0.16 3.82
CA PRO A 162 -22.13 0.28 2.94
C PRO A 162 -21.76 1.76 3.13
N ILE A 163 -22.74 2.65 3.30
CA ILE A 163 -22.49 4.09 3.49
C ILE A 163 -21.61 4.35 4.73
N ALA A 164 -21.88 3.67 5.84
CA ALA A 164 -21.12 3.84 7.08
C ALA A 164 -19.68 3.38 6.91
N TRP A 165 -19.46 2.23 6.25
CA TRP A 165 -18.13 1.73 5.94
C TRP A 165 -17.36 2.64 4.99
N TRP A 166 -17.98 3.11 3.91
CA TRP A 166 -17.33 4.06 2.99
C TRP A 166 -16.86 5.33 3.71
N ILE A 167 -17.74 5.94 4.51
CA ILE A 167 -17.37 7.13 5.30
C ILE A 167 -16.23 6.81 6.28
N GLY A 168 -16.38 5.74 7.07
CA GLY A 168 -15.39 5.35 8.09
C GLY A 168 -14.01 5.05 7.50
N THR A 169 -13.96 4.25 6.43
CA THR A 169 -12.71 3.85 5.77
C THR A 169 -12.02 5.01 5.06
N ILE A 170 -12.77 5.93 4.43
CA ILE A 170 -12.19 7.15 3.82
C ILE A 170 -11.58 8.04 4.90
N ILE A 171 -12.33 8.35 5.97
CA ILE A 171 -11.83 9.21 7.06
C ILE A 171 -10.59 8.58 7.70
N PHE A 172 -10.65 7.29 8.03
CA PHE A 172 -9.53 6.57 8.61
C PHE A 172 -8.30 6.61 7.70
N SER A 173 -8.48 6.30 6.41
CA SER A 173 -7.37 6.20 5.47
C SER A 173 -6.73 7.57 5.21
N ILE A 174 -7.51 8.64 5.07
CA ILE A 174 -6.99 10.01 4.95
C ILE A 174 -6.18 10.36 6.20
N PHE A 175 -6.75 10.11 7.39
CA PHE A 175 -6.07 10.43 8.65
C PHE A 175 -4.75 9.67 8.81
N ALA A 176 -4.75 8.36 8.49
CA ALA A 176 -3.55 7.52 8.54
C ALA A 176 -2.44 8.04 7.60
N HIS A 177 -2.79 8.42 6.36
CA HIS A 177 -1.82 8.98 5.42
C HIS A 177 -1.29 10.35 5.85
N ILE A 178 -2.13 11.23 6.41
CA ILE A 178 -1.69 12.52 6.96
C ILE A 178 -0.71 12.30 8.12
N LEU A 179 -1.02 11.37 9.03
CA LEU A 179 -0.16 11.06 10.17
C LEU A 179 1.19 10.53 9.70
N LEU A 180 1.18 9.61 8.73
CA LEU A 180 2.38 9.06 8.10
C LEU A 180 3.22 10.17 7.46
N PHE A 181 2.61 11.04 6.67
CA PHE A 181 3.31 12.14 6.02
C PHE A 181 3.95 13.08 7.06
N LYS A 182 3.23 13.41 8.15
CA LYS A 182 3.79 14.20 9.25
C LYS A 182 4.96 13.51 9.94
N LEU A 183 4.87 12.19 10.17
CA LEU A 183 5.93 11.40 10.78
C LEU A 183 7.18 11.32 9.88
N VAL A 184 6.99 11.26 8.57
CA VAL A 184 8.11 11.33 7.60
C VAL A 184 8.74 12.72 7.57
N MET A 185 7.91 13.77 7.64
CA MET A 185 8.35 15.15 7.44
C MET A 185 8.90 15.83 8.70
N THR A 186 8.70 15.23 9.88
CA THR A 186 9.31 15.70 11.12
C THR A 186 10.83 15.50 11.05
N LYS A 187 11.57 16.55 11.40
CA LYS A 187 13.03 16.49 11.51
C LYS A 187 13.37 15.59 12.69
N ASP A 188 14.36 14.73 12.51
CA ASP A 188 15.09 14.15 13.63
C ASP A 188 15.97 15.26 14.26
#